data_AF-A0A2V3HT94-F1
#
_entry.id   AF-A0A2V3HT94-F1
#
_cell.length_a   1.000
_cell.length_b   1.000
_cell.length_c   1.000
_cell.angle_alpha   90.00
_cell.angle_beta   90.00
_cell.angle_gamma   90.00
#
_symmetry.space_group_name_H-M   'P 1'
#
loop_
_entity.id
_entity.type
_entity.pdbx_description
1 polymer ?
#
loop_
_entity_poly.entity_id
_entity_poly.type
_entity_poly.pdbx_seq_one_letter_code
_entity_poly.pdbx_strand_id
1 'polypeptide(L)'
;MEPNWTTGNADSPIFDTLLTPDPSRATHPDIALTAANEVVVTWQDARGSMVELAFILDTSGSMSSGQLCADIYGSSSSPGVKAIASGAGYHVLETIYGLNDIDPNCQGHQTNQRSRTVMLSPADDSGGSRKLHRTIYNGQSQNWGTQHEDWGPGTTWACLSWRDAAGNVGNLSDPPTQHDHRWNPDATKFVFPRSDEGPKGGDPSQQTDDLQTINEAHDSCLLGGVVVYPLSTTSSASVNSHMLDLANCPRGVISTSPRVCSAQTDRLTDVGGSVYSVGSNSMLSMLIDVANSGGPEIFTTVLDPYAKLRDPNHVRGSSAHDESGGTYTEDIGWGGTHGNHFVVVNDTRITEDYAFSTRPQVDLLSNGWFEFVWSD
;
A
#
# COMPACT_ATOMS: atom_id res chain seq x y z
N MET A 1 33.84 -3.91 13.28
CA MET A 1 34.26 -3.61 14.67
C MET A 1 35.69 -4.06 14.86
N GLU A 2 36.52 -3.21 15.45
CA GLU A 2 37.91 -3.51 15.79
C GLU A 2 38.09 -3.45 17.32
N PRO A 3 38.88 -4.35 17.92
CA PRO A 3 39.10 -4.32 19.36
C PRO A 3 39.97 -3.12 19.76
N ASN A 4 39.46 -2.28 20.66
CA ASN A 4 40.23 -1.24 21.32
C ASN A 4 40.78 -1.78 22.64
N TRP A 5 42.01 -2.29 22.58
CA TRP A 5 42.70 -2.86 23.73
C TRP A 5 43.00 -1.85 24.85
N THR A 6 42.90 -0.54 24.56
CA THR A 6 43.14 0.53 25.54
C THR A 6 41.89 0.84 26.35
N THR A 7 40.72 0.87 25.69
CA THR A 7 39.42 1.17 26.34
C THR A 7 38.67 -0.08 26.77
N GLY A 8 39.04 -1.26 26.26
CA GLY A 8 38.33 -2.52 26.48
C GLY A 8 37.02 -2.64 25.70
N ASN A 9 36.77 -1.72 24.75
CA ASN A 9 35.55 -1.68 23.94
C ASN A 9 35.84 -2.05 22.47
N ALA A 10 34.78 -2.25 21.70
CA ALA A 10 34.88 -2.33 20.25
C ALA A 10 34.75 -0.93 19.64
N ASP A 11 35.68 -0.56 18.77
CA ASP A 11 35.59 0.65 17.95
C ASP A 11 34.95 0.31 16.59
N SER A 12 34.16 1.24 16.05
CA SER A 12 33.67 1.16 14.66
C SER A 12 34.56 2.02 13.77
N PRO A 13 35.38 1.45 12.87
CA PRO A 13 36.29 2.23 12.02
C PRO A 13 35.58 3.17 11.03
N ILE A 14 34.36 2.81 10.66
CA ILE A 14 33.38 3.62 9.94
C ILE A 14 32.14 3.64 10.82
N PHE A 15 31.58 4.81 11.08
CA PHE A 15 30.34 4.95 11.84
C PHE A 15 29.15 4.44 11.01
N ASP A 16 27.92 4.69 11.45
CA ASP A 16 26.73 4.23 10.74
C ASP A 16 26.61 4.75 9.29
N THR A 17 25.79 4.03 8.52
CA THR A 17 25.37 4.34 7.14
C THR A 17 23.90 3.93 7.04
N LEU A 18 23.17 4.57 6.13
CA LEU A 18 21.77 4.32 5.86
C LEU A 18 21.63 3.88 4.41
N LEU A 19 21.36 2.60 4.20
CA LEU A 19 21.23 2.02 2.85
C LEU A 19 19.97 2.51 2.11
N THR A 20 18.97 2.99 2.86
CA THR A 20 17.72 3.51 2.31
C THR A 20 17.31 4.75 3.10
N PRO A 21 17.54 5.96 2.57
CA PRO A 21 17.16 7.21 3.24
C PRO A 21 15.67 7.53 3.13
N ASP A 22 14.99 6.95 2.14
CA ASP A 22 13.58 7.19 1.90
C ASP A 22 12.69 6.43 2.89
N PRO A 23 11.54 7.00 3.30
CA PRO A 23 10.63 6.35 4.24
C PRO A 23 9.98 5.13 3.58
N SER A 24 10.57 3.95 3.78
CA SER A 24 10.15 2.68 3.20
C SER A 24 10.00 1.55 4.20
N ARG A 25 9.23 0.54 3.81
CA ARG A 25 9.18 -0.74 4.52
C ARG A 25 10.28 -1.67 4.00
N ALA A 26 11.50 -1.47 4.47
CA ALA A 26 12.63 -2.36 4.22
C ALA A 26 12.65 -3.54 5.21
N THR A 27 12.77 -4.77 4.72
CA THR A 27 12.82 -5.99 5.55
C THR A 27 13.69 -7.08 4.91
N HIS A 28 13.92 -8.18 5.63
CA HIS A 28 14.65 -9.36 5.14
C HIS A 28 16.00 -9.06 4.47
N PRO A 29 16.92 -8.32 5.13
CA PRO A 29 18.25 -8.13 4.59
C PRO A 29 19.02 -9.45 4.60
N ASP A 30 19.78 -9.69 3.54
CA ASP A 30 20.79 -10.73 3.42
C ASP A 30 22.14 -10.11 3.02
N ILE A 31 23.23 -10.77 3.40
CA ILE A 31 24.59 -10.23 3.26
C ILE A 31 25.53 -11.28 2.69
N ALA A 32 26.26 -10.92 1.64
CA ALA A 32 27.39 -11.67 1.10
C ALA A 32 28.69 -10.86 1.17
N LEU A 33 29.82 -11.57 1.20
CA LEU A 33 31.15 -10.97 1.19
C LEU A 33 31.91 -11.39 -0.07
N THR A 34 32.49 -10.42 -0.77
CA THR A 34 33.34 -10.70 -1.93
C THR A 34 34.74 -11.14 -1.49
N ALA A 35 35.49 -11.78 -2.40
CA ALA A 35 36.90 -12.08 -2.17
C ALA A 35 37.77 -10.81 -1.96
N ALA A 36 37.28 -9.64 -2.40
CA ALA A 36 37.91 -8.35 -2.15
C ALA A 36 37.50 -7.72 -0.80
N ASN A 37 36.67 -8.40 0.00
CA ASN A 37 36.03 -7.91 1.23
C ASN A 37 35.06 -6.75 1.01
N GLU A 38 34.43 -6.68 -0.16
CA GLU A 38 33.25 -5.85 -0.34
C GLU A 38 32.05 -6.55 0.30
N VAL A 39 31.14 -5.75 0.84
CA VAL A 39 29.91 -6.22 1.49
C VAL A 39 28.77 -5.99 0.53
N VAL A 40 28.12 -7.06 0.10
CA VAL A 40 26.87 -6.97 -0.67
C VAL A 40 25.73 -7.12 0.31
N VAL A 41 24.85 -6.13 0.33
CA VAL A 41 23.62 -6.17 1.12
C VAL A 41 22.45 -6.18 0.14
N THR A 42 21.56 -7.15 0.29
CA THR A 42 20.36 -7.28 -0.52
C THR A 42 19.15 -7.35 0.40
N TRP A 43 18.08 -6.61 0.11
CA TRP A 43 16.89 -6.58 0.96
C TRP A 43 15.64 -6.39 0.11
N GLN A 44 14.48 -6.69 0.70
CA GLN A 44 13.20 -6.32 0.08
C GLN A 44 12.76 -4.96 0.62
N ASP A 45 12.22 -4.14 -0.25
CA ASP A 45 11.84 -2.76 0.02
C ASP A 45 10.50 -2.44 -0.67
N ALA A 46 9.66 -1.62 -0.05
CA ALA A 46 8.42 -1.20 -0.69
C ALA A 46 8.68 -0.30 -1.92
N ARG A 47 9.89 0.25 -2.11
CA ARG A 47 10.17 1.22 -3.18
C ARG A 47 10.01 0.57 -4.54
N GLY A 48 9.38 1.29 -5.47
CA GLY A 48 8.94 0.73 -6.74
C GLY A 48 7.59 0.00 -6.68
N SER A 49 7.04 -0.26 -5.49
CA SER A 49 5.72 -0.87 -5.34
C SER A 49 4.60 0.01 -5.87
N MET A 50 3.49 -0.65 -6.23
CA MET A 50 2.28 0.01 -6.70
C MET A 50 1.08 -0.44 -5.89
N VAL A 51 0.33 0.54 -5.39
CA VAL A 51 -0.96 0.31 -4.74
C VAL A 51 -2.06 1.02 -5.50
N GLU A 52 -3.25 0.43 -5.51
CA GLU A 52 -4.45 1.07 -6.04
C GLU A 52 -5.53 1.17 -4.96
N LEU A 53 -6.03 2.40 -4.78
CA LEU A 53 -6.97 2.77 -3.74
C LEU A 53 -8.33 3.08 -4.37
N ALA A 54 -9.34 2.26 -4.12
CA ALA A 54 -10.71 2.52 -4.53
C ALA A 54 -11.57 2.93 -3.33
N PHE A 55 -11.99 4.19 -3.29
CA PHE A 55 -12.85 4.70 -2.21
C PHE A 55 -14.33 4.57 -2.60
N ILE A 56 -15.15 4.05 -1.70
CA ILE A 56 -16.60 3.92 -1.88
C ILE A 56 -17.27 4.82 -0.84
N LEU A 57 -17.73 5.98 -1.28
CA LEU A 57 -18.21 7.03 -0.37
C LEU A 57 -19.71 7.03 -0.29
N ASP A 58 -20.19 6.93 0.95
CA ASP A 58 -21.49 7.42 1.33
C ASP A 58 -21.65 8.89 0.92
N THR A 59 -22.77 9.19 0.29
CA THR A 59 -23.11 10.52 -0.23
C THR A 59 -24.34 11.12 0.45
N SER A 60 -24.80 10.51 1.54
CA SER A 60 -25.83 11.05 2.41
C SER A 60 -25.34 12.33 3.12
N GLY A 61 -26.30 13.13 3.61
CA GLY A 61 -26.15 14.57 3.85
C GLY A 61 -25.12 15.02 4.90
N SER A 62 -24.51 14.11 5.67
CA SER A 62 -23.47 14.40 6.67
C SER A 62 -22.04 14.20 6.13
N MET A 63 -21.88 13.52 4.98
CA MET A 63 -20.61 12.97 4.56
C MET A 63 -19.83 13.89 3.63
N SER A 64 -18.95 14.72 4.20
CA SER A 64 -18.00 15.53 3.43
C SER A 64 -16.83 14.70 2.89
N SER A 65 -16.48 14.89 1.61
CA SER A 65 -15.30 14.32 0.95
C SER A 65 -14.03 15.16 1.15
N GLY A 66 -14.15 16.41 1.61
CA GLY A 66 -13.07 17.40 1.55
C GLY A 66 -11.78 16.98 2.27
N GLN A 67 -11.90 16.40 3.48
CA GLN A 67 -10.73 15.91 4.23
C GLN A 67 -10.07 14.74 3.50
N LEU A 68 -10.85 13.82 2.93
CA LEU A 68 -10.32 12.71 2.14
C LEU A 68 -9.58 13.20 0.90
N CYS A 69 -10.17 14.15 0.17
CA CYS A 69 -9.50 14.74 -0.98
C CYS A 69 -8.18 15.43 -0.57
N ALA A 70 -8.14 16.11 0.58
CA ALA A 70 -6.94 16.75 1.10
C ALA A 70 -5.86 15.74 1.53
N ASP A 71 -6.25 14.63 2.15
CA ASP A 71 -5.30 13.59 2.55
C ASP A 71 -4.75 12.82 1.34
N ILE A 72 -5.50 12.72 0.25
CA ILE A 72 -5.04 12.10 -1.00
C ILE A 72 -4.16 13.04 -1.82
N TYR A 73 -4.70 14.21 -2.19
CA TYR A 73 -4.09 15.14 -3.16
C TYR A 73 -3.26 16.25 -2.50
N GLY A 74 -3.40 16.45 -1.19
CA GLY A 74 -2.78 17.53 -0.46
C GLY A 74 -3.63 18.78 -0.38
N SER A 75 -3.10 19.77 0.34
CA SER A 75 -3.66 21.10 0.51
C SER A 75 -2.56 22.14 0.35
N SER A 76 -2.90 23.43 0.43
CA SER A 76 -1.90 24.50 0.42
C SER A 76 -0.90 24.44 1.58
N SER A 77 -1.20 23.71 2.65
CA SER A 77 -0.39 23.68 3.89
C SER A 77 0.24 22.32 4.20
N SER A 78 -0.13 21.25 3.50
CA SER A 78 0.39 19.90 3.74
C SER A 78 0.32 19.08 2.46
N PRO A 79 1.38 18.31 2.12
CA PRO A 79 1.30 17.32 1.06
C PRO A 79 0.28 16.23 1.43
N GLY A 80 -0.36 15.66 0.40
CA GLY A 80 -1.18 14.46 0.53
C GLY A 80 -0.36 13.21 0.25
N VAL A 81 -0.97 12.04 0.42
CA VAL A 81 -0.30 10.74 0.28
C VAL A 81 0.32 10.58 -1.11
N LYS A 82 -0.28 11.10 -2.19
CA LYS A 82 0.30 10.96 -3.54
C LYS A 82 1.63 11.69 -3.68
N ALA A 83 1.74 12.91 -3.14
CA ALA A 83 2.98 13.67 -3.17
C ALA A 83 4.06 13.03 -2.27
N ILE A 84 3.66 12.52 -1.10
CA ILE A 84 4.56 11.81 -0.18
C ILE A 84 5.08 10.52 -0.82
N ALA A 85 4.18 9.71 -1.38
CA ALA A 85 4.53 8.44 -2.03
C ALA A 85 5.44 8.65 -3.24
N SER A 86 5.15 9.64 -4.08
CA SER A 86 6.01 9.98 -5.22
C SER A 86 7.40 10.45 -4.76
N GLY A 87 7.49 11.19 -3.64
CA GLY A 87 8.77 11.59 -3.07
C GLY A 87 9.58 10.43 -2.50
N ALA A 88 8.91 9.36 -2.05
CA ALA A 88 9.52 8.17 -1.48
C ALA A 88 9.71 7.01 -2.48
N GLY A 89 9.27 7.17 -3.73
CA GLY A 89 9.45 6.17 -4.78
C GLY A 89 8.38 5.07 -4.88
N TYR A 90 7.17 5.27 -4.35
CA TYR A 90 6.01 4.37 -4.56
C TYR A 90 5.00 4.97 -5.53
N HIS A 91 4.22 4.10 -6.17
CA HIS A 91 3.08 4.50 -7.00
C HIS A 91 1.76 4.32 -6.26
N VAL A 92 1.03 5.42 -6.07
CA VAL A 92 -0.34 5.41 -5.53
C VAL A 92 -1.31 5.75 -6.64
N LEU A 93 -2.03 4.73 -7.10
CA LEU A 93 -3.17 4.89 -8.00
C LEU A 93 -4.42 5.07 -7.16
N GLU A 94 -5.32 5.99 -7.50
CA GLU A 94 -6.55 6.18 -6.73
C GLU A 94 -7.78 6.35 -7.62
N THR A 95 -8.94 5.92 -7.15
CA THR A 95 -10.22 6.37 -7.69
C THR A 95 -11.21 6.56 -6.55
N ILE A 96 -11.95 7.68 -6.58
CA ILE A 96 -12.90 8.03 -5.52
C ILE A 96 -14.31 7.94 -6.08
N TYR A 97 -15.09 6.98 -5.65
CA TYR A 97 -16.45 6.75 -6.12
C TYR A 97 -17.47 7.24 -5.09
N GLY A 98 -18.39 8.11 -5.51
CA GLY A 98 -19.57 8.46 -4.72
C GLY A 98 -20.75 7.57 -5.09
N LEU A 99 -21.43 7.06 -4.09
CA LEU A 99 -22.63 6.24 -4.26
C LEU A 99 -23.78 7.04 -4.89
N ASN A 100 -24.83 6.32 -5.34
CA ASN A 100 -26.05 6.90 -5.89
C ASN A 100 -25.83 7.80 -7.14
N ASP A 101 -24.84 7.46 -7.97
CA ASP A 101 -24.45 8.22 -9.18
C ASP A 101 -24.08 9.70 -8.88
N ILE A 102 -23.57 9.97 -7.67
CA ILE A 102 -23.13 11.29 -7.21
C ILE A 102 -21.59 11.37 -7.24
N ASP A 103 -21.05 12.46 -7.78
CA ASP A 103 -19.62 12.72 -7.73
C ASP A 103 -19.28 13.36 -6.38
N PRO A 104 -18.35 12.80 -5.59
CA PRO A 104 -17.92 13.37 -4.31
C PRO A 104 -17.30 14.76 -4.40
N ASN A 105 -16.97 15.25 -5.59
CA ASN A 105 -16.51 16.61 -5.86
C ASN A 105 -15.17 16.95 -5.16
N CYS A 106 -14.14 16.13 -5.36
CA CYS A 106 -12.78 16.52 -5.01
C CYS A 106 -12.29 17.62 -5.96
N GLN A 107 -12.22 18.87 -5.48
CA GLN A 107 -11.88 20.02 -6.31
C GLN A 107 -10.55 19.83 -7.06
N GLY A 108 -10.56 20.06 -8.36
CA GLY A 108 -9.42 19.86 -9.26
C GLY A 108 -9.30 18.43 -9.80
N HIS A 109 -10.02 17.47 -9.20
CA HIS A 109 -9.97 16.05 -9.52
C HIS A 109 -11.37 15.46 -9.82
N GLN A 110 -12.41 16.29 -9.87
CA GLN A 110 -13.76 15.89 -10.23
C GLN A 110 -13.89 15.63 -11.74
N THR A 111 -14.47 14.48 -12.08
CA THR A 111 -14.65 14.09 -13.48
C THR A 111 -16.12 14.24 -13.91
N ASN A 112 -17.05 14.14 -12.96
CA ASN A 112 -18.48 13.96 -13.18
C ASN A 112 -18.84 12.76 -14.07
N GLN A 113 -17.88 11.85 -14.30
CA GLN A 113 -18.03 10.64 -15.09
C GLN A 113 -18.28 9.44 -14.18
N ARG A 114 -18.77 8.36 -14.79
CA ARG A 114 -18.81 7.03 -14.18
C ARG A 114 -17.43 6.38 -14.24
N SER A 115 -17.34 5.09 -13.93
CA SER A 115 -16.09 4.35 -14.03
C SER A 115 -15.44 4.49 -15.42
N ARG A 116 -14.12 4.40 -15.42
CA ARG A 116 -13.30 4.41 -16.64
C ARG A 116 -13.25 3.01 -17.24
N THR A 117 -13.17 2.92 -18.56
CA THR A 117 -13.02 1.64 -19.29
C THR A 117 -11.57 1.18 -19.41
N VAL A 118 -10.63 1.97 -18.89
CA VAL A 118 -9.19 1.71 -18.94
C VAL A 118 -8.64 1.73 -17.52
N MET A 119 -7.73 0.82 -17.19
CA MET A 119 -7.06 0.78 -15.90
C MET A 119 -6.11 1.97 -15.67
N LEU A 120 -5.79 2.27 -14.41
CA LEU A 120 -4.76 3.24 -14.04
C LEU A 120 -3.35 2.70 -14.28
N SER A 121 -2.36 3.59 -14.32
CA SER A 121 -0.94 3.24 -14.49
C SER A 121 -0.05 4.28 -13.83
N PRO A 122 1.26 4.05 -13.64
CA PRO A 122 2.17 5.08 -13.13
C PRO A 122 2.17 6.40 -13.91
N ALA A 123 1.82 6.39 -15.20
CA ALA A 123 1.72 7.59 -16.05
C ALA A 123 0.32 8.25 -16.04
N ASP A 124 -0.72 7.51 -15.66
CA ASP A 124 -2.09 7.97 -15.45
C ASP A 124 -2.56 7.40 -14.11
N ASP A 125 -2.03 8.00 -13.04
CA ASP A 125 -2.15 7.50 -11.69
C ASP A 125 -3.43 7.96 -11.00
N SER A 126 -4.26 8.77 -11.66
CA SER A 126 -5.41 9.42 -11.05
C SER A 126 -6.73 9.08 -11.72
N GLY A 127 -7.51 8.25 -11.04
CA GLY A 127 -8.93 8.01 -11.28
C GLY A 127 -9.74 9.29 -11.19
N GLY A 128 -9.41 10.14 -10.22
CA GLY A 128 -10.22 11.28 -9.81
C GLY A 128 -11.50 10.86 -9.08
N SER A 129 -12.30 11.86 -8.69
CA SER A 129 -13.64 11.63 -8.15
C SER A 129 -14.67 11.39 -9.25
N ARG A 130 -15.52 10.39 -9.03
CA ARG A 130 -16.41 9.76 -10.01
C ARG A 130 -17.72 9.31 -9.37
N LYS A 131 -18.68 9.02 -10.23
CA LYS A 131 -20.00 8.48 -9.88
C LYS A 131 -19.98 6.97 -9.91
N LEU A 132 -20.40 6.33 -8.81
CA LEU A 132 -20.70 4.91 -8.80
C LEU A 132 -22.14 4.72 -9.29
N HIS A 133 -22.28 4.19 -10.50
CA HIS A 133 -23.58 4.07 -11.14
C HIS A 133 -24.41 2.88 -10.64
N ARG A 134 -23.73 1.76 -10.37
CA ARG A 134 -24.35 0.47 -10.06
C ARG A 134 -23.62 -0.19 -8.93
N THR A 135 -24.36 -0.66 -7.95
CA THR A 135 -23.85 -1.53 -6.89
C THR A 135 -24.26 -2.98 -7.14
N ILE A 136 -23.68 -3.93 -6.42
CA ILE A 136 -24.04 -5.36 -6.52
C ILE A 136 -24.68 -5.82 -5.21
N TYR A 137 -25.89 -6.39 -5.29
CA TYR A 137 -26.58 -6.99 -4.16
C TYR A 137 -27.34 -8.24 -4.63
N ASN A 138 -27.27 -9.34 -3.86
CA ASN A 138 -27.83 -10.65 -4.22
C ASN A 138 -27.35 -11.15 -5.59
N GLY A 139 -26.07 -10.87 -5.90
CA GLY A 139 -25.45 -11.24 -7.17
C GLY A 139 -26.02 -10.50 -8.39
N GLN A 140 -26.81 -9.44 -8.19
CA GLN A 140 -27.42 -8.66 -9.26
C GLN A 140 -27.00 -7.20 -9.20
N SER A 141 -26.81 -6.60 -10.37
CA SER A 141 -26.61 -5.16 -10.51
C SER A 141 -27.86 -4.39 -10.09
N GLN A 142 -27.69 -3.44 -9.17
CA GLN A 142 -28.72 -2.55 -8.68
C GLN A 142 -28.50 -1.14 -9.25
N ASN A 143 -29.56 -0.51 -9.78
CA ASN A 143 -29.54 0.90 -10.20
C ASN A 143 -30.87 1.63 -9.96
N TRP A 144 -31.69 1.12 -9.04
CA TRP A 144 -32.98 1.69 -8.68
C TRP A 144 -33.07 1.91 -7.17
N GLY A 145 -33.82 2.94 -6.77
CA GLY A 145 -33.97 3.31 -5.38
C GLY A 145 -32.85 4.24 -4.89
N THR A 146 -32.93 4.60 -3.62
CA THR A 146 -31.99 5.48 -2.95
C THR A 146 -30.79 4.65 -2.47
N GLN A 147 -29.62 4.86 -3.05
CA GLN A 147 -28.43 4.03 -2.81
C GLN A 147 -27.28 4.81 -2.15
N HIS A 148 -27.55 5.97 -1.53
CA HIS A 148 -26.48 6.85 -1.04
C HIS A 148 -25.66 6.24 0.09
N GLU A 149 -26.23 5.32 0.88
CA GLU A 149 -25.59 4.59 1.98
C GLU A 149 -25.26 3.12 1.62
N ASP A 150 -25.42 2.69 0.37
CA ASP A 150 -25.17 1.30 -0.05
C ASP A 150 -23.65 0.98 -0.16
N TRP A 151 -22.87 1.22 0.91
CA TRP A 151 -21.43 0.98 0.96
C TRP A 151 -21.07 -0.51 0.98
N GLY A 152 -21.94 -1.38 1.51
CA GLY A 152 -21.79 -2.83 1.37
C GLY A 152 -21.88 -3.24 -0.11
N PRO A 153 -23.00 -3.00 -0.80
CA PRO A 153 -23.14 -3.31 -2.22
C PRO A 153 -22.12 -2.62 -3.14
N GLY A 154 -21.69 -1.40 -2.79
CA GLY A 154 -20.62 -0.69 -3.50
C GLY A 154 -19.24 -1.34 -3.30
N THR A 155 -18.98 -1.92 -2.13
CA THR A 155 -17.76 -2.71 -1.88
C THR A 155 -17.78 -4.02 -2.66
N THR A 156 -18.91 -4.74 -2.66
CA THR A 156 -19.10 -5.94 -3.49
C THR A 156 -18.80 -5.64 -4.97
N TRP A 157 -19.32 -4.52 -5.48
CA TRP A 157 -19.04 -4.05 -6.83
C TRP A 157 -17.54 -3.84 -7.08
N ALA A 158 -16.84 -3.13 -6.19
CA ALA A 158 -15.41 -2.85 -6.36
C ALA A 158 -14.58 -4.13 -6.40
N CYS A 159 -14.87 -5.08 -5.51
CA CYS A 159 -14.13 -6.34 -5.40
C CYS A 159 -14.41 -7.30 -6.58
N LEU A 160 -15.66 -7.40 -7.03
CA LEU A 160 -15.99 -8.18 -8.24
C LEU A 160 -15.45 -7.55 -9.54
N SER A 161 -15.11 -6.26 -9.52
CA SER A 161 -14.54 -5.58 -10.68
C SER A 161 -13.09 -6.02 -11.00
N TRP A 162 -12.43 -6.75 -10.09
CA TRP A 162 -11.03 -7.20 -10.27
C TRP A 162 -10.87 -8.24 -11.37
N ARG A 163 -11.65 -9.33 -11.29
CA ARG A 163 -11.46 -10.51 -12.11
C ARG A 163 -12.80 -11.05 -12.56
N ASP A 164 -12.94 -11.25 -13.85
CA ASP A 164 -14.15 -11.83 -14.42
C ASP A 164 -14.23 -13.36 -14.22
N ALA A 165 -15.35 -13.96 -14.64
CA ALA A 165 -15.57 -15.40 -14.52
C ALA A 165 -14.62 -16.26 -15.36
N ALA A 166 -13.95 -15.68 -16.36
CA ALA A 166 -12.93 -16.34 -17.18
C ALA A 166 -11.51 -16.17 -16.63
N GLY A 167 -11.34 -15.39 -15.56
CA GLY A 167 -10.05 -15.11 -14.94
C GLY A 167 -9.32 -13.90 -15.52
N ASN A 168 -9.92 -13.14 -16.44
CA ASN A 168 -9.28 -11.96 -16.99
C ASN A 168 -9.31 -10.79 -16.00
N VAL A 169 -8.27 -9.96 -16.06
CA VAL A 169 -8.06 -8.79 -15.19
C VAL A 169 -7.75 -7.54 -16.02
N GLY A 170 -7.75 -6.37 -15.38
CA GLY A 170 -7.41 -5.09 -16.02
C GLY A 170 -8.32 -4.73 -17.20
N ASN A 171 -7.72 -4.30 -18.31
CA ASN A 171 -8.46 -3.91 -19.51
C ASN A 171 -9.15 -5.08 -20.23
N LEU A 172 -8.77 -6.32 -19.91
CA LEU A 172 -9.32 -7.53 -20.54
C LEU A 172 -10.51 -8.11 -19.77
N SER A 173 -10.77 -7.65 -18.54
CA SER A 173 -11.89 -8.19 -17.77
C SER A 173 -13.25 -7.85 -18.39
N ASP A 174 -14.24 -8.73 -18.22
CA ASP A 174 -15.65 -8.42 -18.44
C ASP A 174 -16.39 -8.46 -17.09
N PRO A 175 -16.25 -7.40 -16.28
CA PRO A 175 -16.74 -7.38 -14.92
C PRO A 175 -18.28 -7.24 -14.89
N PRO A 176 -18.96 -7.49 -13.75
CA PRO A 176 -20.41 -7.65 -13.65
C PRO A 176 -21.30 -6.52 -14.23
N THR A 177 -20.77 -5.31 -14.41
CA THR A 177 -21.49 -4.17 -15.00
C THR A 177 -20.67 -3.45 -16.08
N GLN A 178 -21.37 -2.73 -16.95
CA GLN A 178 -20.75 -1.91 -18.00
C GLN A 178 -19.91 -0.73 -17.46
N HIS A 179 -20.05 -0.39 -16.17
CA HIS A 179 -19.38 0.72 -15.52
C HIS A 179 -18.63 0.26 -14.27
N ASP A 180 -17.85 -0.80 -14.42
CA ASP A 180 -17.01 -1.33 -13.35
C ASP A 180 -15.64 -0.67 -13.28
N HIS A 181 -15.04 -0.74 -12.10
CA HIS A 181 -13.69 -0.29 -11.89
C HIS A 181 -12.71 -1.20 -12.65
N ARG A 182 -11.61 -0.64 -13.13
CA ARG A 182 -10.59 -1.38 -13.88
C ARG A 182 -9.30 -1.30 -13.08
N TRP A 183 -9.15 -2.27 -12.19
CA TRP A 183 -7.96 -2.43 -11.37
C TRP A 183 -6.73 -2.70 -12.25
N ASN A 184 -5.62 -2.08 -11.92
CA ASN A 184 -4.32 -2.40 -12.47
C ASN A 184 -3.88 -3.80 -11.96
N PRO A 185 -3.58 -4.76 -12.87
CA PRO A 185 -3.13 -6.10 -12.50
C PRO A 185 -1.90 -6.13 -11.59
N ASP A 186 -1.05 -5.12 -11.76
CA ASP A 186 0.25 -4.96 -11.13
C ASP A 186 0.15 -4.23 -9.78
N ALA A 187 -1.03 -3.74 -9.38
CA ALA A 187 -1.21 -3.03 -8.12
C ALA A 187 -1.72 -3.95 -7.00
N THR A 188 -1.23 -3.71 -5.78
CA THR A 188 -1.89 -4.20 -4.56
C THR A 188 -3.18 -3.42 -4.35
N LYS A 189 -4.30 -4.12 -4.15
CA LYS A 189 -5.65 -3.54 -4.25
C LYS A 189 -6.26 -3.28 -2.90
N PHE A 190 -6.73 -2.06 -2.69
CA PHE A 190 -7.35 -1.62 -1.44
C PHE A 190 -8.70 -0.95 -1.70
N VAL A 191 -9.74 -1.37 -0.98
CA VAL A 191 -11.06 -0.73 -1.00
C VAL A 191 -11.35 -0.05 0.32
N PHE A 192 -11.83 1.19 0.25
CA PHE A 192 -12.12 2.04 1.41
C PHE A 192 -13.59 2.45 1.39
N PRO A 193 -14.50 1.62 1.93
CA PRO A 193 -15.87 2.05 2.14
C PRO A 193 -15.92 3.05 3.30
N ARG A 194 -16.64 4.16 3.12
CA ARG A 194 -16.77 5.21 4.14
C ARG A 194 -18.25 5.51 4.38
N SER A 195 -18.71 5.40 5.62
CA SER A 195 -20.09 5.69 6.03
C SER A 195 -20.22 5.91 7.54
N ASP A 196 -21.28 6.59 7.97
CA ASP A 196 -21.77 6.69 9.34
C ASP A 196 -22.96 5.76 9.64
N GLU A 197 -23.47 5.03 8.65
CA GLU A 197 -24.70 4.23 8.74
C GLU A 197 -24.54 2.76 8.29
N GLY A 198 -25.64 2.00 8.31
CA GLY A 198 -25.70 0.60 7.93
C GLY A 198 -25.30 0.35 6.46
N PRO A 199 -24.74 -0.84 6.14
CA PRO A 199 -24.19 -1.17 4.82
C PRO A 199 -25.22 -1.29 3.70
N LYS A 200 -26.51 -1.43 4.02
CA LYS A 200 -27.58 -1.43 3.03
C LYS A 200 -28.70 -0.47 3.43
N GLY A 201 -28.84 0.62 2.68
CA GLY A 201 -29.91 1.59 2.86
C GLY A 201 -29.87 2.36 4.19
N GLY A 202 -28.70 2.37 4.85
CA GLY A 202 -28.46 3.17 6.04
C GLY A 202 -29.12 2.63 7.31
N ASP A 203 -29.72 3.52 8.09
CA ASP A 203 -30.38 3.18 9.33
C ASP A 203 -31.85 2.73 9.18
N PRO A 204 -32.32 1.76 10.01
CA PRO A 204 -31.61 1.15 11.14
C PRO A 204 -30.65 0.03 10.71
N SER A 205 -29.42 0.07 11.19
CA SER A 205 -28.46 -1.03 10.96
C SER A 205 -28.84 -2.39 11.60
N GLN A 206 -28.17 -3.44 11.16
CA GLN A 206 -28.29 -4.86 11.60
C GLN A 206 -29.54 -5.58 11.05
N GLN A 207 -30.09 -5.10 9.94
CA GLN A 207 -31.14 -5.82 9.22
C GLN A 207 -30.59 -7.05 8.49
N THR A 208 -31.49 -7.90 8.02
CA THR A 208 -31.11 -9.08 7.21
C THR A 208 -30.33 -8.68 5.96
N ASP A 209 -30.74 -7.58 5.31
CA ASP A 209 -30.04 -7.11 4.11
C ASP A 209 -28.64 -6.56 4.42
N ASP A 210 -28.42 -6.00 5.62
CA ASP A 210 -27.08 -5.56 6.05
C ASP A 210 -26.14 -6.76 6.20
N LEU A 211 -26.61 -7.80 6.90
CA LEU A 211 -25.84 -9.01 7.12
C LEU A 211 -25.54 -9.71 5.79
N GLN A 212 -26.52 -9.76 4.89
CA GLN A 212 -26.35 -10.35 3.56
C GLN A 212 -25.33 -9.57 2.73
N THR A 213 -25.40 -8.24 2.70
CA THR A 213 -24.47 -7.45 1.88
C THR A 213 -23.05 -7.46 2.42
N ILE A 214 -22.85 -7.42 3.75
CA ILE A 214 -21.53 -7.60 4.36
C ILE A 214 -20.99 -8.96 4.00
N ASN A 215 -21.86 -9.97 4.00
CA ASN A 215 -21.48 -11.29 3.62
C ASN A 215 -20.98 -11.34 2.16
N GLU A 216 -21.72 -10.75 1.22
CA GLU A 216 -21.33 -10.72 -0.20
C GLU A 216 -20.05 -9.91 -0.43
N ALA A 217 -19.93 -8.74 0.19
CA ALA A 217 -18.79 -7.86 0.05
C ALA A 217 -17.52 -8.54 0.56
N HIS A 218 -17.56 -9.12 1.77
CA HIS A 218 -16.45 -9.83 2.38
C HIS A 218 -15.91 -10.95 1.48
N ASP A 219 -16.78 -11.86 1.04
CA ASP A 219 -16.35 -13.02 0.24
C ASP A 219 -15.82 -12.58 -1.13
N SER A 220 -16.43 -11.56 -1.72
CA SER A 220 -15.97 -10.99 -2.99
C SER A 220 -14.58 -10.39 -2.87
N CYS A 221 -14.30 -9.65 -1.80
CA CYS A 221 -12.99 -9.04 -1.57
C CYS A 221 -11.92 -10.07 -1.23
N LEU A 222 -12.25 -11.06 -0.40
CA LEU A 222 -11.35 -12.18 -0.09
C LEU A 222 -10.95 -12.94 -1.36
N LEU A 223 -11.93 -13.39 -2.16
CA LEU A 223 -11.68 -14.14 -3.40
C LEU A 223 -11.00 -13.28 -4.47
N GLY A 224 -11.22 -11.97 -4.42
CA GLY A 224 -10.57 -10.99 -5.28
C GLY A 224 -9.14 -10.63 -4.87
N GLY A 225 -8.69 -11.00 -3.67
CA GLY A 225 -7.41 -10.54 -3.12
C GLY A 225 -7.39 -9.01 -2.97
N VAL A 226 -8.52 -8.43 -2.55
CA VAL A 226 -8.69 -6.98 -2.33
C VAL A 226 -8.80 -6.75 -0.83
N VAL A 227 -7.86 -6.00 -0.27
CA VAL A 227 -7.84 -5.68 1.16
C VAL A 227 -8.82 -4.55 1.44
N VAL A 228 -9.54 -4.61 2.56
CA VAL A 228 -10.59 -3.63 2.87
C VAL A 228 -10.26 -2.81 4.11
N TYR A 229 -10.31 -1.49 3.99
CA TYR A 229 -10.13 -0.56 5.10
C TYR A 229 -11.35 0.35 5.26
N PRO A 230 -12.38 -0.11 6.00
CA PRO A 230 -13.55 0.70 6.26
C PRO A 230 -13.23 1.96 7.06
N LEU A 231 -13.78 3.08 6.63
CA LEU A 231 -13.62 4.40 7.22
C LEU A 231 -14.89 4.78 7.97
N SER A 232 -14.88 4.56 9.28
CA SER A 232 -16.00 4.86 10.17
C SER A 232 -16.02 6.34 10.54
N THR A 233 -17.18 6.98 10.41
CA THR A 233 -17.46 8.34 10.89
C THR A 233 -18.44 8.36 12.07
N THR A 234 -18.76 7.19 12.63
CA THR A 234 -19.77 7.02 13.68
C THR A 234 -19.22 6.28 14.90
N SER A 235 -19.85 6.50 16.06
CA SER A 235 -19.62 5.72 17.28
C SER A 235 -20.60 4.54 17.44
N SER A 236 -21.49 4.32 16.47
CA SER A 236 -22.46 3.22 16.50
C SER A 236 -21.74 1.86 16.56
N ALA A 237 -21.98 1.10 17.62
CA ALA A 237 -21.42 -0.24 17.77
C ALA A 237 -21.88 -1.18 16.65
N SER A 238 -23.12 -1.03 16.18
CA SER A 238 -23.69 -1.82 15.10
C SER A 238 -23.01 -1.57 13.76
N VAL A 239 -22.76 -0.30 13.40
CA VAL A 239 -22.10 0.06 12.14
C VAL A 239 -20.63 -0.34 12.18
N ASN A 240 -19.92 -0.03 13.27
CA ASN A 240 -18.53 -0.43 13.44
C ASN A 240 -18.38 -1.96 13.46
N SER A 241 -19.37 -2.70 13.97
CA SER A 241 -19.38 -4.15 13.92
C SER A 241 -19.48 -4.70 12.49
N HIS A 242 -20.31 -4.09 11.63
CA HIS A 242 -20.37 -4.45 10.21
C HIS A 242 -19.06 -4.17 9.49
N MET A 243 -18.43 -3.04 9.80
CA MET A 243 -17.12 -2.69 9.25
C MET A 243 -16.04 -3.69 9.68
N LEU A 244 -16.06 -4.16 10.94
CA LEU A 244 -15.14 -5.21 11.42
C LEU A 244 -15.43 -6.56 10.76
N ASP A 245 -16.69 -6.89 10.55
CA ASP A 245 -17.09 -8.10 9.84
C ASP A 245 -16.61 -8.07 8.38
N LEU A 246 -16.63 -6.90 7.72
CA LEU A 246 -16.11 -6.73 6.36
C LEU A 246 -14.57 -6.77 6.30
N ALA A 247 -13.88 -6.10 7.22
CA ALA A 247 -12.43 -5.97 7.19
C ALA A 247 -11.70 -7.23 7.69
N ASN A 248 -12.33 -8.00 8.58
CA ASN A 248 -11.78 -9.23 9.12
C ASN A 248 -12.60 -10.43 8.68
N CYS A 249 -13.70 -10.74 9.37
CA CYS A 249 -14.60 -11.83 9.01
C CYS A 249 -15.97 -11.71 9.71
N PRO A 250 -17.09 -12.01 9.03
CA PRO A 250 -18.41 -11.97 9.65
C PRO A 250 -18.60 -13.01 10.74
N ARG A 251 -19.02 -12.57 11.93
CA ARG A 251 -19.20 -13.45 13.10
C ARG A 251 -20.64 -13.54 13.62
N GLY A 252 -21.56 -12.75 13.08
CA GLY A 252 -22.95 -12.73 13.51
C GLY A 252 -23.16 -12.21 14.94
N VAL A 253 -22.21 -11.41 15.45
CA VAL A 253 -22.27 -10.77 16.77
C VAL A 253 -21.95 -9.29 16.65
N ILE A 254 -22.60 -8.46 17.46
CA ILE A 254 -22.30 -7.03 17.54
C ILE A 254 -21.13 -6.84 18.50
N SER A 255 -19.99 -6.38 17.98
CA SER A 255 -18.79 -6.09 18.77
C SER A 255 -17.89 -5.09 18.06
N THR A 256 -17.23 -4.22 18.83
CA THR A 256 -16.24 -3.26 18.35
C THR A 256 -14.79 -3.73 18.52
N SER A 257 -14.58 -4.98 18.93
CA SER A 257 -13.25 -5.58 19.01
C SER A 257 -12.85 -6.24 17.68
N PRO A 258 -11.55 -6.18 17.30
CA PRO A 258 -11.00 -6.92 16.17
C PRO A 258 -11.42 -8.39 16.19
N ARG A 259 -11.67 -8.96 15.02
CA ARG A 259 -12.11 -10.36 14.92
C ARG A 259 -10.93 -11.31 14.99
N VAL A 260 -11.16 -12.49 15.55
CA VAL A 260 -10.26 -13.63 15.39
C VAL A 260 -10.89 -14.56 14.35
N CYS A 261 -10.30 -14.66 13.18
CA CYS A 261 -10.83 -15.43 12.06
C CYS A 261 -10.26 -16.84 12.07
N SER A 262 -11.12 -17.87 11.96
CA SER A 262 -10.69 -19.27 12.08
C SER A 262 -10.12 -19.85 10.79
N ALA A 263 -10.32 -19.16 9.66
CA ALA A 263 -9.95 -19.58 8.31
C ALA A 263 -10.50 -20.97 7.91
N GLN A 264 -11.62 -21.40 8.50
CA GLN A 264 -12.25 -22.70 8.18
C GLN A 264 -13.06 -22.68 6.89
N THR A 265 -13.53 -21.51 6.48
CA THR A 265 -14.31 -21.24 5.28
C THR A 265 -13.94 -19.84 4.80
N ASP A 266 -14.18 -19.52 3.54
CA ASP A 266 -14.00 -18.15 3.01
C ASP A 266 -14.60 -17.10 3.94
N ARG A 267 -15.87 -17.27 4.32
CA ARG A 267 -16.61 -16.45 5.31
C ARG A 267 -15.90 -16.18 6.64
N LEU A 268 -15.00 -17.07 7.07
CA LEU A 268 -14.33 -17.02 8.37
C LEU A 268 -12.82 -16.80 8.24
N THR A 269 -12.37 -16.43 7.03
CA THR A 269 -10.98 -16.05 6.74
C THR A 269 -10.84 -14.55 6.84
N ASP A 270 -9.70 -14.09 7.36
CA ASP A 270 -9.41 -12.65 7.48
C ASP A 270 -9.15 -12.04 6.10
N VAL A 271 -9.85 -10.95 5.75
CA VAL A 271 -9.60 -10.17 4.52
C VAL A 271 -8.29 -9.37 4.60
N GLY A 272 -7.72 -9.20 5.80
CA GLY A 272 -6.42 -8.55 6.03
C GLY A 272 -6.51 -7.05 6.32
N GLY A 273 -7.73 -6.55 6.57
CA GLY A 273 -8.04 -5.14 6.75
C GLY A 273 -8.12 -4.67 8.20
N SER A 274 -8.49 -3.40 8.39
CA SER A 274 -8.82 -2.83 9.70
C SER A 274 -9.81 -1.68 9.58
N VAL A 275 -10.59 -1.43 10.63
CA VAL A 275 -11.53 -0.30 10.68
C VAL A 275 -10.82 0.94 11.21
N TYR A 276 -10.93 2.05 10.48
CA TYR A 276 -10.36 3.33 10.86
C TYR A 276 -11.45 4.34 11.21
N SER A 277 -11.38 4.89 12.42
CA SER A 277 -12.23 6.02 12.83
C SER A 277 -11.63 7.34 12.32
N VAL A 278 -12.32 8.01 11.40
CA VAL A 278 -11.86 9.26 10.77
C VAL A 278 -11.79 10.42 11.78
N GLY A 279 -12.50 10.32 12.91
CA GLY A 279 -12.46 11.33 13.98
C GLY A 279 -11.36 11.12 15.04
N SER A 280 -10.71 9.96 15.05
CA SER A 280 -9.73 9.59 16.08
C SER A 280 -8.32 9.40 15.55
N ASN A 281 -8.18 9.07 14.27
CA ASN A 281 -6.90 8.79 13.62
C ASN A 281 -6.63 9.80 12.49
N SER A 282 -5.35 10.10 12.26
CA SER A 282 -4.92 10.82 11.04
C SER A 282 -5.09 9.87 9.85
N MET A 283 -6.11 10.11 9.02
CA MET A 283 -6.37 9.31 7.82
C MET A 283 -5.16 9.33 6.86
N LEU A 284 -4.45 10.46 6.77
CA LEU A 284 -3.20 10.56 6.03
C LEU A 284 -2.15 9.54 6.50
N SER A 285 -2.00 9.33 7.81
CA SER A 285 -1.03 8.37 8.34
C SER A 285 -1.36 6.94 7.92
N MET A 286 -2.63 6.57 7.96
CA MET A 286 -3.10 5.28 7.45
C MET A 286 -2.84 5.14 5.94
N LEU A 287 -3.11 6.18 5.14
CA LEU A 287 -2.87 6.14 3.71
C LEU A 287 -1.37 5.98 3.39
N ILE A 288 -0.49 6.58 4.19
CA ILE A 288 0.96 6.38 4.07
C ILE A 288 1.33 4.93 4.40
N ASP A 289 0.78 4.33 5.45
CA ASP A 289 1.01 2.93 5.79
C ASP A 289 0.55 2.00 4.66
N VAL A 290 -0.62 2.27 4.07
CA VAL A 290 -1.14 1.52 2.92
C VAL A 290 -0.26 1.70 1.69
N ALA A 291 0.18 2.92 1.38
CA ALA A 291 1.10 3.17 0.27
C ALA A 291 2.42 2.39 0.40
N ASN A 292 2.92 2.24 1.63
CA ASN A 292 4.11 1.44 1.95
C ASN A 292 3.84 -0.08 2.03
N SER A 293 2.60 -0.51 1.81
CA SER A 293 2.21 -1.91 1.99
C SER A 293 2.20 -2.74 0.71
N GLY A 294 2.43 -2.11 -0.44
CA GLY A 294 2.47 -2.77 -1.75
C GLY A 294 3.52 -3.88 -1.87
N GLY A 295 3.43 -4.62 -2.98
CA GLY A 295 4.39 -5.68 -3.34
C GLY A 295 5.82 -5.15 -3.31
N PRO A 296 6.69 -5.68 -2.43
CA PRO A 296 8.04 -5.17 -2.31
C PRO A 296 8.90 -5.65 -3.47
N GLU A 297 9.95 -4.89 -3.73
CA GLU A 297 10.98 -5.15 -4.72
C GLU A 297 12.30 -5.50 -4.04
N ILE A 298 13.19 -6.16 -4.75
CA ILE A 298 14.53 -6.46 -4.24
C ILE A 298 15.50 -5.35 -4.64
N PHE A 299 16.22 -4.85 -3.65
CA PHE A 299 17.28 -3.87 -3.80
C PHE A 299 18.61 -4.45 -3.34
N THR A 300 19.70 -3.97 -3.92
CA THR A 300 21.05 -4.33 -3.52
C THR A 300 21.96 -3.12 -3.46
N THR A 301 22.85 -3.12 -2.46
CA THR A 301 23.94 -2.16 -2.29
C THR A 301 25.24 -2.93 -2.13
N VAL A 302 26.33 -2.43 -2.71
CA VAL A 302 27.68 -2.97 -2.52
C VAL A 302 28.54 -1.91 -1.84
N LEU A 303 29.07 -2.27 -0.67
CA LEU A 303 29.95 -1.45 0.15
C LEU A 303 31.40 -1.93 0.01
N ASP A 304 32.36 -1.01 -0.07
CA ASP A 304 33.79 -1.29 0.06
C ASP A 304 34.37 -0.55 1.29
N PRO A 305 34.23 -1.13 2.51
CA PRO A 305 34.77 -0.53 3.73
C PRO A 305 36.27 -0.29 3.65
N TYR A 306 37.00 -1.13 2.92
CA TYR A 306 38.45 -1.03 2.84
C TYR A 306 38.91 0.07 1.89
N ALA A 307 38.17 0.37 0.81
CA ALA A 307 38.41 1.57 0.01
C ALA A 307 38.28 2.82 0.87
N LYS A 308 37.22 2.92 1.67
CA LYS A 308 37.04 4.07 2.55
C LYS A 308 38.12 4.18 3.63
N LEU A 309 38.51 3.08 4.25
CA LEU A 309 39.57 3.07 5.27
C LEU A 309 40.97 3.36 4.73
N ARG A 310 41.17 3.26 3.41
CA ARG A 310 42.41 3.68 2.73
C ARG A 310 42.41 5.15 2.35
N ASP A 311 41.26 5.84 2.42
CA ASP A 311 41.17 7.27 2.16
C ASP A 311 42.01 8.04 3.20
N PRO A 312 43.05 8.79 2.78
CA PRO A 312 43.87 9.56 3.71
C PRO A 312 43.08 10.65 4.46
N ASN A 313 41.91 11.04 3.94
CA ASN A 313 41.03 12.05 4.53
C ASN A 313 39.97 11.44 5.46
N HIS A 314 39.77 10.12 5.45
CA HIS A 314 38.80 9.47 6.33
C HIS A 314 39.34 9.42 7.75
N VAL A 315 38.54 9.92 8.69
CA VAL A 315 38.86 9.84 10.12
C VAL A 315 38.19 8.60 10.68
N ARG A 316 38.97 7.65 11.20
CA ARG A 316 38.41 6.44 11.81
C ARG A 316 37.38 6.82 12.88
N GLY A 317 36.21 6.19 12.81
CA GLY A 317 35.07 6.49 13.68
C GLY A 317 34.15 7.61 13.18
N SER A 318 34.47 8.29 12.07
CA SER A 318 33.51 9.15 11.38
C SER A 318 32.58 8.32 10.49
N SER A 319 31.43 8.89 10.15
CA SER A 319 30.53 8.35 9.14
C SER A 319 31.22 8.29 7.77
N ALA A 320 30.67 7.44 6.90
CA ALA A 320 30.98 7.43 5.47
C ALA A 320 29.83 8.00 4.64
N HIS A 321 29.16 9.02 5.18
CA HIS A 321 28.08 9.76 4.56
C HIS A 321 28.12 11.21 5.05
N ASP A 322 27.45 12.12 4.35
CA ASP A 322 27.26 13.52 4.76
C ASP A 322 25.79 13.77 5.08
N GLU A 323 25.55 14.54 6.15
CA GLU A 323 24.23 15.06 6.50
C GLU A 323 24.31 16.58 6.55
N SER A 324 23.91 17.23 5.46
CA SER A 324 23.93 18.69 5.37
C SER A 324 22.55 19.23 4.98
N GLY A 325 22.06 20.22 5.73
CA GLY A 325 20.75 20.84 5.47
C GLY A 325 19.54 19.91 5.60
N GLY A 326 19.67 18.80 6.33
CA GLY A 326 18.61 17.77 6.46
C GLY A 326 18.55 16.81 5.27
N THR A 327 19.56 16.80 4.40
CA THR A 327 19.70 15.84 3.30
C THR A 327 20.79 14.83 3.65
N TYR A 328 20.45 13.54 3.53
CA TYR A 328 21.39 12.44 3.65
C TYR A 328 22.06 12.20 2.29
N THR A 329 23.39 12.16 2.25
CA THR A 329 24.16 11.84 1.05
C THR A 329 25.18 10.76 1.33
N GLU A 330 25.01 9.61 0.69
CA GLU A 330 25.94 8.48 0.80
C GLU A 330 27.26 8.76 0.04
N ASP A 331 28.39 8.23 0.53
CA ASP A 331 29.69 8.34 -0.14
C ASP A 331 29.82 7.35 -1.31
N ILE A 332 29.17 7.72 -2.42
CA ILE A 332 29.06 6.91 -3.63
C ILE A 332 30.21 7.20 -4.59
N GLY A 333 30.84 6.14 -5.12
CA GLY A 333 31.79 6.26 -6.21
C GLY A 333 32.60 4.99 -6.42
N TRP A 334 33.76 5.11 -7.05
CA TRP A 334 34.58 3.94 -7.36
C TRP A 334 35.26 3.37 -6.09
N GLY A 335 35.14 2.05 -5.90
CA GLY A 335 35.83 1.28 -4.86
C GLY A 335 37.18 0.69 -5.33
N GLY A 336 37.78 -0.19 -4.53
CA GLY A 336 38.99 -0.92 -4.91
C GLY A 336 40.31 -0.18 -4.71
N THR A 337 41.36 -0.58 -5.44
CA THR A 337 42.76 -0.16 -5.18
C THR A 337 43.05 1.33 -5.46
N HIS A 338 42.29 1.96 -6.35
CA HIS A 338 42.39 3.41 -6.64
C HIS A 338 41.11 4.17 -6.30
N GLY A 339 40.17 3.50 -5.62
CA GLY A 339 38.93 4.08 -5.12
C GLY A 339 39.02 4.38 -3.63
N ASN A 340 38.26 5.37 -3.18
CA ASN A 340 38.20 5.79 -1.78
C ASN A 340 36.75 5.96 -1.27
N HIS A 341 35.78 5.50 -2.06
CA HIS A 341 34.36 5.59 -1.72
C HIS A 341 33.88 4.37 -0.96
N PHE A 342 32.94 4.59 -0.05
CA PHE A 342 32.36 3.54 0.76
C PHE A 342 31.29 2.74 0.00
N VAL A 343 30.48 3.40 -0.83
CA VAL A 343 29.41 2.75 -1.59
C VAL A 343 29.78 2.69 -3.07
N VAL A 344 29.85 1.47 -3.60
CA VAL A 344 30.31 1.20 -4.97
C VAL A 344 29.15 0.90 -5.91
N VAL A 345 28.11 0.25 -5.38
CA VAL A 345 26.81 0.09 -6.03
C VAL A 345 25.79 0.62 -5.05
N ASN A 346 25.07 1.67 -5.42
CA ASN A 346 24.12 2.31 -4.53
C ASN A 346 22.70 1.88 -4.88
N ASP A 347 22.03 1.24 -3.92
CA ASP A 347 20.58 1.19 -3.83
C ASP A 347 19.90 0.79 -5.15
N THR A 348 20.40 -0.28 -5.74
CA THR A 348 20.05 -0.71 -7.08
C THR A 348 18.92 -1.73 -7.01
N ARG A 349 17.78 -1.40 -7.62
CA ARG A 349 16.66 -2.32 -7.80
C ARG A 349 17.04 -3.44 -8.77
N ILE A 350 16.77 -4.70 -8.42
CA ILE A 350 17.10 -5.87 -9.24
C ILE A 350 15.88 -6.65 -9.74
N THR A 351 14.70 -6.42 -9.16
CA THR A 351 13.41 -6.93 -9.66
C THR A 351 12.63 -5.77 -10.26
N GLU A 352 11.91 -6.00 -11.36
CA GLU A 352 11.01 -5.01 -11.97
C GLU A 352 9.67 -5.67 -12.30
N ASP A 353 9.11 -6.38 -11.34
CA ASP A 353 7.74 -6.82 -11.38
C ASP A 353 7.03 -6.09 -10.27
N TYR A 354 6.00 -5.31 -10.56
CA TYR A 354 5.14 -4.73 -9.53
C TYR A 354 4.39 -5.81 -8.70
N ALA A 355 4.81 -7.08 -8.77
CA ALA A 355 4.36 -8.23 -8.01
C ALA A 355 5.14 -8.34 -6.68
N PHE A 356 5.09 -9.51 -6.03
CA PHE A 356 5.62 -9.70 -4.68
C PHE A 356 6.97 -10.41 -4.70
N SER A 357 8.07 -9.68 -4.89
CA SER A 357 9.40 -10.25 -4.72
C SER A 357 9.81 -10.24 -3.25
N THR A 358 9.98 -11.41 -2.63
CA THR A 358 10.21 -11.52 -1.19
C THR A 358 11.38 -12.41 -0.79
N ARG A 359 11.93 -12.14 0.40
CA ARG A 359 12.99 -12.91 1.06
C ARG A 359 14.20 -13.15 0.15
N PRO A 360 14.84 -12.07 -0.33
CA PRO A 360 15.99 -12.22 -1.18
C PRO A 360 17.14 -12.88 -0.41
N GLN A 361 17.93 -13.62 -1.16
CA GLN A 361 19.20 -14.17 -0.74
C GLN A 361 20.25 -13.82 -1.78
N VAL A 362 21.48 -13.62 -1.32
CA VAL A 362 22.63 -13.33 -2.17
C VAL A 362 23.79 -14.26 -1.80
N ASP A 363 24.38 -14.89 -2.81
CA ASP A 363 25.62 -15.67 -2.65
C ASP A 363 26.66 -15.29 -3.70
N LEU A 364 27.92 -15.59 -3.41
CA LEU A 364 29.04 -15.42 -4.33
C LEU A 364 29.44 -16.77 -4.90
N LEU A 365 29.25 -16.92 -6.21
CA LEU A 365 29.67 -18.11 -6.92
C LEU A 365 31.20 -18.16 -7.08
N SER A 366 31.74 -19.37 -7.23
CA SER A 366 33.20 -19.60 -7.38
C SER A 366 33.83 -18.90 -8.60
N ASN A 367 33.01 -18.44 -9.54
CA ASN A 367 33.42 -17.70 -10.73
C ASN A 367 33.39 -16.17 -10.53
N GLY A 368 33.09 -15.69 -9.31
CA GLY A 368 33.08 -14.28 -8.94
C GLY A 368 31.79 -13.53 -9.27
N TRP A 369 30.73 -14.24 -9.68
CA TRP A 369 29.42 -13.63 -9.94
C TRP A 369 28.53 -13.71 -8.70
N PHE A 370 27.63 -12.72 -8.57
CA PHE A 370 26.55 -12.76 -7.60
C PHE A 370 25.41 -13.64 -8.11
N GLU A 371 24.91 -14.50 -7.23
CA GLU A 371 23.66 -15.22 -7.42
C GLU A 371 22.62 -14.61 -6.48
N PHE A 372 21.54 -14.09 -7.05
CA PHE A 372 20.40 -13.56 -6.29
C PHE A 372 19.23 -14.53 -6.45
N VAL A 373 18.58 -14.86 -5.33
CA VAL A 373 17.40 -15.74 -5.30
C VAL A 373 16.34 -15.08 -4.43
N TRP A 374 15.08 -15.11 -4.88
CA TRP A 374 13.94 -14.60 -4.10
C TRP A 374 12.71 -15.48 -4.35
N SER A 375 11.60 -15.17 -3.68
CA SER A 375 10.30 -15.85 -3.83
C SER A 375 9.26 -14.87 -4.37
N ASP A 376 8.57 -15.27 -5.44
CA ASP A 376 7.44 -14.56 -6.07
C ASP A 376 6.06 -15.08 -5.63
#